data_AF-A0A1Y2JZC3-F1
#
_entry.id   AF-A0A1Y2JZC3-F1
#
_cell.length_a   1.000
_cell.length_b   1.000
_cell.length_c   1.000
_cell.angle_alpha   90.00
_cell.angle_beta   90.00
_cell.angle_gamma   90.00
#
_symmetry.space_group_name_H-M   'P 1'
#
loop_
_entity.id
_entity.type
_entity.pdbx_description
1 polymer ?
#
loop_
_entity_poly.entity_id
_entity_poly.type
_entity_poly.pdbx_seq_one_letter_code
_entity_poly.pdbx_strand_id
1 'polypeptide(L)' 'MKKPAKTHEELESAIRLEMEDISDWPTDLAISVVPHEDSWKVEIMRDGPQRDADRCEMIEAIADRLRIQFDLKA' A
#
# COMPACT_ATOMS: atom_id res chain seq x y z
N MET A 1 -2.27 16.75 -16.25
CA MET A 1 -3.16 15.59 -16.50
C MET A 1 -3.72 15.17 -15.16
N LYS A 2 -5.01 14.79 -15.07
CA LYS A 2 -5.55 14.21 -13.82
C LYS A 2 -4.96 12.82 -13.64
N LYS A 3 -4.60 12.44 -12.42
CA LYS A 3 -4.13 11.07 -12.16
C LYS A 3 -5.29 10.10 -12.40
N PRO A 4 -5.05 8.91 -12.97
CA PRO A 4 -6.05 7.85 -12.97
C PRO A 4 -6.45 7.49 -11.53
N ALA A 5 -7.74 7.24 -11.30
CA ALA A 5 -8.24 6.83 -9.99
C ALA A 5 -8.36 5.31 -9.91
N LYS A 6 -7.98 4.72 -8.77
CA LYS A 6 -8.10 3.28 -8.47
C LYS A 6 -8.96 3.06 -7.22
N THR A 7 -9.65 1.93 -7.15
CA THR A 7 -10.37 1.53 -5.92
C THR A 7 -9.38 1.15 -4.81
N HIS A 8 -9.90 1.05 -3.59
CA HIS A 8 -9.17 0.58 -2.42
C HIS A 8 -8.53 -0.79 -2.72
N GLU A 9 -9.31 -1.74 -3.23
CA GLU A 9 -8.88 -3.09 -3.58
C GLU A 9 -7.80 -3.11 -4.68
N GLU A 10 -7.90 -2.23 -5.69
CA GLU A 10 -6.91 -2.13 -6.77
C GLU A 10 -5.57 -1.60 -6.27
N LEU A 11 -5.58 -0.65 -5.34
CA LEU A 11 -4.36 -0.11 -4.73
C LEU A 11 -3.75 -1.09 -3.75
N GLU A 12 -4.56 -1.74 -2.91
CA GLU A 12 -4.09 -2.82 -2.02
C GLU A 12 -3.46 -3.95 -2.83
N SER A 13 -4.11 -4.40 -3.90
CA SER A 13 -3.56 -5.44 -4.78
C SER A 13 -2.26 -5.01 -5.45
N ALA A 14 -2.15 -3.75 -5.87
CA ALA A 14 -0.92 -3.22 -6.45
C ALA A 14 0.23 -3.19 -5.43
N ILE A 15 -0.05 -2.78 -4.19
CA ILE A 15 0.94 -2.79 -3.11
C ILE A 15 1.43 -4.21 -2.83
N ARG A 16 0.50 -5.17 -2.74
CA ARG A 16 0.85 -6.59 -2.49
C ARG A 16 1.69 -7.16 -3.62
N LEU A 17 1.30 -6.91 -4.88
CA LEU A 17 2.04 -7.40 -6.04
C LEU A 17 3.46 -6.83 -6.11
N GLU A 18 3.64 -5.54 -5.85
CA GLU A 18 4.99 -4.94 -5.83
C GLU A 18 5.82 -5.47 -4.66
N MET A 19 5.20 -5.73 -3.51
CA MET A 19 5.90 -6.35 -2.38
C MET A 19 6.37 -7.77 -2.70
N GLU A 20 5.57 -8.56 -3.41
CA GLU A 20 5.95 -9.92 -3.88
C GLU A 20 7.05 -9.88 -4.95
N ASP A 21 7.08 -8.82 -5.77
CA ASP A 21 8.13 -8.61 -6.78
C ASP A 21 9.46 -8.17 -6.13
N ILE A 22 9.39 -7.33 -5.09
CA ILE A 22 10.57 -6.83 -4.36
C ILE A 22 11.09 -7.88 -3.36
N SER A 23 10.20 -8.67 -2.78
CA SER A 23 10.51 -9.63 -1.74
C SER A 23 9.82 -10.96 -2.04
N ASP A 24 10.57 -12.07 -2.11
CA ASP A 24 10.04 -13.45 -2.22
C ASP A 24 9.22 -13.90 -0.98
N TRP A 25 8.59 -12.96 -0.26
CA TRP A 25 7.96 -13.17 1.02
C TRP A 25 6.44 -13.24 0.84
N PRO A 26 5.76 -14.15 1.57
CA PRO A 26 4.32 -14.24 1.51
C PRO A 26 3.65 -12.98 2.09
N THR A 27 2.75 -12.39 1.30
CA THR A 27 2.01 -11.17 1.63
C THR A 27 0.81 -11.44 2.52
N ASP A 28 1.00 -12.24 3.57
CA ASP A 28 -0.03 -12.48 4.60
C ASP A 28 -0.20 -11.26 5.53
N LEU A 29 0.22 -10.07 5.08
CA LEU A 29 0.08 -8.84 5.83
C LEU A 29 -1.28 -8.21 5.50
N ALA A 30 -2.10 -8.02 6.53
CA ALA A 30 -3.36 -7.30 6.39
C ALA A 30 -3.06 -5.80 6.20
N ILE A 31 -3.12 -5.36 4.94
CA ILE A 31 -3.04 -3.95 4.57
C ILE A 31 -4.41 -3.44 4.14
N SER A 32 -4.71 -2.19 4.45
CA SER A 32 -5.89 -1.49 3.97
C SER A 32 -5.52 -0.11 3.45
N VAL A 33 -6.07 0.29 2.30
CA VAL A 33 -5.95 1.67 1.82
C VAL A 33 -7.12 2.46 2.40
N VAL A 34 -6.87 3.64 2.96
CA VAL A 34 -7.91 4.52 3.51
C VAL A 34 -7.74 5.95 3.00
N PRO A 35 -8.82 6.72 2.84
CA PRO A 35 -8.73 8.15 2.55
C PRO A 35 -7.92 8.88 3.63
N HIS A 36 -7.05 9.81 3.21
CA HIS A 36 -6.24 10.61 4.12
C HIS A 36 -6.00 12.00 3.53
N GLU A 37 -6.57 13.01 4.20
CA GLU A 37 -6.50 14.41 3.75
C GLU A 37 -7.00 14.56 2.30
N ASP A 38 -6.16 15.10 1.42
CA ASP A 38 -6.38 15.26 -0.02
C ASP A 38 -5.96 14.04 -0.87
N SER A 39 -5.56 12.94 -0.23
CA SER A 39 -5.13 11.70 -0.88
C SER A 39 -5.59 10.46 -0.10
N TRP A 40 -4.75 9.44 -0.04
CA TRP A 40 -4.99 8.18 0.65
C TRP A 40 -3.74 7.73 1.40
N LYS A 41 -3.89 6.78 2.33
CA LYS A 41 -2.78 6.12 3.01
C LYS A 41 -2.99 4.63 3.12
N VAL A 42 -1.90 3.91 3.34
CA VAL A 42 -1.94 2.50 3.70
C VAL A 42 -1.91 2.38 5.22
N GLU A 43 -2.84 1.62 5.77
CA GLU A 43 -2.82 1.16 7.15
C GLU A 43 -2.41 -0.32 7.17
N ILE A 44 -1.47 -0.63 8.04
CA ILE A 44 -0.91 -1.98 8.16
C ILE A 44 -1.38 -2.55 9.48
N MET A 45 -2.23 -3.57 9.43
CA MET A 45 -2.67 -4.31 10.61
C MET A 45 -1.59 -5.34 10.96
N ARG A 46 -0.93 -5.14 12.10
CA ARG A 46 0.19 -5.96 12.56
C ARG A 46 -0.26 -6.88 13.71
N ASP A 47 0.09 -8.16 13.59
CA ASP A 47 0.08 -9.12 14.71
C ASP A 47 1.53 -9.40 15.15
N GLY A 48 2.18 -8.42 15.79
CA GLY A 48 3.45 -8.64 16.48
C GLY A 48 4.49 -7.52 16.37
N PRO A 49 5.56 -7.54 17.18
CA PRO A 49 6.31 -6.32 17.49
C PRO A 49 7.51 -5.98 16.60
N GLN A 50 8.07 -6.90 15.80
CA GLN A 50 9.43 -6.70 15.24
C GLN A 50 9.70 -7.21 13.82
N ARG A 51 8.95 -8.19 13.30
CA ARG A 51 9.23 -8.73 11.96
C ARG A 51 8.74 -7.83 10.82
N ASP A 52 7.89 -6.86 11.14
CA ASP A 52 7.20 -6.05 10.15
C ASP A 52 7.76 -4.64 9.98
N ALA A 53 8.82 -4.23 10.71
CA ALA A 53 9.36 -2.87 10.56
C ALA A 53 9.88 -2.61 9.13
N ASP A 54 10.79 -3.47 8.64
CA ASP A 54 11.31 -3.39 7.27
C ASP A 54 10.20 -3.54 6.22
N ARG A 55 9.17 -4.34 6.52
CA ARG A 55 8.00 -4.55 5.64
C ARG A 55 7.11 -3.32 5.60
N CYS A 56 6.90 -2.66 6.74
CA CYS A 56 6.15 -1.42 6.83
C CYS A 56 6.84 -0.32 6.03
N GLU A 57 8.16 -0.16 6.17
CA GLU A 57 8.92 0.81 5.38
C GLU A 57 8.81 0.54 3.87
N MET A 58 8.90 -0.72 3.47
CA MET A 58 8.71 -1.12 2.07
C MET A 58 7.29 -0.82 1.56
N ILE A 59 6.25 -1.18 2.33
CA ILE A 59 4.85 -0.91 1.98
C ILE A 59 4.59 0.59 1.88
N GLU A 60 5.14 1.38 2.79
CA GLU A 60 5.05 2.84 2.76
C GLU A 60 5.74 3.42 1.51
N ALA A 61 6.92 2.92 1.16
CA ALA A 61 7.63 3.35 -0.05
C ALA A 61 6.85 3.03 -1.34
N ILE A 62 6.23 1.84 -1.42
CA ILE A 62 5.36 1.46 -2.54
C ILE A 62 4.12 2.37 -2.57
N ALA A 63 3.47 2.61 -1.43
CA ALA A 63 2.30 3.47 -1.33
C ALA A 63 2.61 4.91 -1.75
N ASP A 64 3.76 5.47 -1.36
CA ASP A 64 4.22 6.79 -1.79
C ASP A 64 4.42 6.87 -3.31
N ARG A 65 5.02 5.84 -3.90
CA ARG A 65 5.17 5.75 -5.36
C ARG A 65 3.82 5.68 -6.08
N LEU A 66 2.88 4.91 -5.54
CA LEU A 66 1.54 4.76 -6.10
C LEU A 66 0.70 6.03 -5.94
N ARG A 67 0.81 6.77 -4.83
CA ARG A 67 0.13 8.06 -4.62
C ARG A 67 0.51 9.11 -5.66
N ILE A 68 1.73 9.08 -6.17
CA ILE A 68 2.18 10.00 -7.23
C ILE A 68 1.48 9.66 -8.55
N GLN A 69 1.12 8.39 -8.77
CA GLN A 69 0.55 7.88 -10.01
C GLN A 69 -0.99 7.81 -10.00
N PHE A 70 -1.59 7.53 -8.85
CA PHE A 70 -3.01 7.21 -8.72
C PHE A 70 -3.69 7.98 -7.60
N ASP A 71 -4.90 8.47 -7.89
CA ASP A 71 -5.81 8.96 -6.86
C ASP A 71 -6.69 7.81 -6.34
N LEU A 72 -7.18 7.95 -5.11
CA LEU A 72 -8.17 7.02 -4.57
C LEU A 72 -9.54 7.36 -5.15
N LYS A 73 -10.20 6.34 -5.69
CA LYS A 73 -11.56 6.45 -6.18
C LYS A 73 -12.50 6.56 -4.97
N ALA A 74 -13.20 7.69 -4.91
CA ALA A 74 -14.28 7.95 -3.95
C ALA A 74 -15.42 6.94 -4.08
#